data_AF-A0A061M031-F1
#
_entry.id   AF-A0A061M031-F1
#
_cell.length_a   1.000
_cell.length_b   1.000
_cell.length_c   1.000
_cell.angle_alpha   90.00
_cell.angle_beta   90.00
_cell.angle_gamma   90.00
#
_symmetry.space_group_name_H-M   'P 1'
#
loop_
_entity.id
_entity.type
_entity.pdbx_description
1 polymer ?
#
loop_
_entity_poly.entity_id
_entity_poly.type
_entity_poly.pdbx_seq_one_letter_code
_entity_poly.pdbx_strand_id
1 'polypeptide(L)'
;MHANVHRGRWISAVAEATRLALVRRHADLPRIARAARLSPEALERRLDASVPFDVSELEWIAAVLDIDVQDIFDSAALIQAAPTSKRRSLPVKDRRTGDAAPVQRRAGVSAPKNGRRE
;
A
#
# COMPACT_ATOMS: atom_id res chain seq x y z
N MET A 1 -27.27 -7.22 9.09
CA MET A 1 -26.10 -7.66 8.27
C MET A 1 -24.79 -6.92 8.57
N HIS A 2 -24.73 -5.89 9.43
CA HIS A 2 -23.50 -5.11 9.65
C HIS A 2 -22.44 -5.80 10.53
N ALA A 3 -22.84 -6.50 11.61
CA ALA A 3 -21.90 -7.10 12.56
C ALA A 3 -20.93 -8.12 11.94
N ASN A 4 -21.40 -8.92 10.97
CA ASN A 4 -20.57 -9.93 10.31
C ASN A 4 -19.51 -9.31 9.38
N VAL A 5 -19.81 -8.18 8.76
CA VAL A 5 -18.85 -7.45 7.92
C VAL A 5 -17.74 -6.83 8.78
N HIS A 6 -18.11 -6.29 9.95
CA HIS A 6 -17.13 -5.78 10.92
C HIS A 6 -16.23 -6.89 11.45
N ARG A 7 -16.80 -8.07 11.77
CA ARG A 7 -16.05 -9.25 12.20
C ARG A 7 -15.09 -9.74 11.10
N GLY A 8 -15.55 -9.85 9.86
CA GLY A 8 -14.71 -10.26 8.73
C GLY A 8 -13.55 -9.29 8.48
N ARG A 9 -13.83 -7.98 8.48
CA ARG A 9 -12.78 -6.95 8.35
C ARG A 9 -11.75 -7.00 9.47
N TRP A 10 -12.18 -7.23 10.70
CA TRP A 10 -11.26 -7.37 11.83
C TRP A 10 -10.34 -8.59 11.66
N ILE A 11 -10.89 -9.75 11.27
CA ILE A 11 -10.10 -10.96 11.02
C ILE A 11 -9.05 -10.72 9.93
N SER A 12 -9.43 -10.09 8.82
CA SER A 12 -8.49 -9.72 7.76
C SER A 12 -7.41 -8.74 8.23
N ALA A 13 -7.79 -7.75 9.05
CA ALA A 13 -6.84 -6.77 9.56
C ALA A 13 -5.82 -7.38 10.53
N VAL A 14 -6.25 -8.30 11.41
CA VAL A 14 -5.36 -9.04 12.30
C VAL A 14 -4.42 -9.93 11.50
N ALA A 15 -4.94 -10.67 10.52
CA ALA A 15 -4.11 -11.53 9.67
C ALA A 15 -3.04 -10.72 8.90
N GLU A 16 -3.41 -9.57 8.34
CA GLU A 16 -2.48 -8.67 7.66
C GLU A 16 -1.47 -8.03 8.61
N ALA A 17 -1.88 -7.59 9.80
CA ALA A 17 -0.97 -7.07 10.83
C ALA A 17 0.08 -8.12 11.22
N THR A 18 -0.35 -9.37 11.44
CA THR A 18 0.56 -10.48 11.74
C THR A 18 1.52 -10.73 10.58
N ARG A 19 1.04 -10.75 9.32
CA ARG A 19 1.92 -10.87 8.14
C ARG A 19 2.99 -9.79 8.09
N LEU A 20 2.59 -8.53 8.29
CA LEU A 20 3.52 -7.41 8.28
C LEU A 20 4.55 -7.53 9.40
N ALA A 21 4.16 -7.96 10.60
CA ALA A 21 5.08 -8.22 11.70
C ALA A 21 6.11 -9.30 11.35
N LEU A 22 5.65 -10.42 10.77
CA LEU A 22 6.51 -11.53 10.32
C LEU A 22 7.53 -11.07 9.27
N VAL A 23 7.09 -10.30 8.27
CA VAL A 23 7.97 -9.77 7.21
C VAL A 23 8.99 -8.78 7.76
N ARG A 24 8.56 -7.83 8.61
CA ARG A 24 9.46 -6.82 9.21
C ARG A 24 10.55 -7.43 10.07
N ARG A 25 10.28 -8.56 10.70
CA ARG A 25 11.22 -9.28 11.56
C ARG A 25 11.98 -10.38 10.83
N HIS A 26 11.78 -10.55 9.52
CA HIS A 26 12.37 -11.64 8.73
C HIS A 26 12.14 -13.02 9.36
N ALA A 27 10.93 -13.25 9.85
CA ALA A 27 10.60 -14.44 10.64
C ALA A 27 10.54 -15.71 9.78
N ASP A 28 11.05 -16.81 10.33
CA ASP A 28 10.98 -18.14 9.71
C ASP A 28 9.62 -18.79 9.97
N LEU A 29 8.79 -18.91 8.94
CA LEU A 29 7.41 -19.43 9.05
C LEU A 29 7.32 -20.83 9.69
N PRO A 30 8.16 -21.82 9.32
CA PRO A 30 8.26 -23.09 10.04
C PRO A 30 8.48 -22.97 11.55
N ARG A 31 9.37 -22.06 11.99
CA ARG A 31 9.61 -21.81 13.42
C ARG A 31 8.39 -21.20 14.10
N ILE A 32 7.73 -20.25 13.44
CA ILE A 32 6.50 -19.62 13.93
C ILE A 32 5.37 -20.64 14.08
N ALA A 33 5.17 -21.48 13.07
CA ALA A 33 4.16 -22.54 13.11
C ALA A 33 4.38 -23.48 14.30
N ARG A 34 5.64 -23.93 14.52
CA ARG A 34 5.98 -24.78 15.67
C ARG A 34 5.73 -24.09 17.00
N ALA A 35 6.09 -22.83 17.16
CA ALA A 35 5.89 -22.08 18.39
C ALA A 35 4.40 -21.90 18.72
N ALA A 36 3.59 -21.59 17.70
CA ALA A 36 2.14 -21.50 17.83
C ALA A 36 1.44 -22.88 17.90
N ARG A 37 2.19 -24.00 17.86
CA ARG A 37 1.66 -25.38 17.81
C ARG A 37 0.71 -25.62 16.64
N LEU A 38 0.98 -24.97 15.52
CA LEU A 38 0.23 -25.07 14.28
C LEU A 38 0.99 -25.89 13.24
N SER A 39 0.25 -26.59 12.37
CA SER A 39 0.83 -27.05 11.11
C SER A 39 1.12 -25.87 10.19
N PRO A 40 2.05 -25.99 9.23
CA PRO A 40 2.31 -24.93 8.25
C PRO A 40 1.04 -24.48 7.51
N GLU A 41 0.21 -25.44 7.07
CA GLU A 41 -1.07 -25.16 6.42
C GLU A 41 -2.05 -24.40 7.34
N ALA A 42 -2.11 -24.77 8.63
CA ALA A 42 -2.99 -24.10 9.58
C ALA A 42 -2.55 -22.65 9.85
N LEU A 43 -1.25 -22.38 9.84
CA LEU A 43 -0.70 -21.02 9.93
C LEU A 43 -1.02 -20.22 8.67
N GLU A 44 -0.82 -20.79 7.48
CA GLU A 44 -1.15 -20.15 6.20
C GLU A 44 -2.62 -19.75 6.12
N ARG A 45 -3.53 -20.66 6.47
CA ARG A 45 -4.98 -20.37 6.51
C ARG A 45 -5.36 -19.23 7.45
N ARG A 46 -4.61 -19.03 8.54
CA ARG A 46 -4.81 -17.89 9.45
C ARG A 46 -4.25 -16.60 8.87
N LEU A 47 -3.07 -16.66 8.28
CA LEU A 47 -2.45 -15.54 7.59
C LEU A 47 -3.31 -15.07 6.41
N ASP A 48 -3.99 -15.96 5.70
CA ASP A 48 -4.96 -15.63 4.64
C ASP A 48 -6.35 -15.20 5.15
N ALA A 49 -6.50 -15.02 6.47
CA ALA A 49 -7.77 -14.66 7.12
C ALA A 49 -8.93 -15.65 6.86
N SER A 50 -8.62 -16.86 6.35
CA SER A 50 -9.61 -17.91 6.13
C SER A 50 -10.07 -18.54 7.45
N VAL A 51 -9.20 -18.52 8.45
CA VAL A 51 -9.49 -18.91 9.84
C VAL A 51 -8.99 -17.78 10.75
N PRO A 52 -9.78 -17.33 11.74
CA PRO A 52 -9.28 -16.34 12.69
C PRO A 52 -8.14 -16.91 13.54
N PHE A 53 -7.23 -16.04 13.96
CA PHE A 53 -6.27 -16.38 15.01
C PHE A 53 -6.96 -16.42 16.37
N ASP A 54 -6.56 -17.38 17.19
CA ASP A 54 -6.83 -17.33 18.62
C ASP A 54 -5.83 -16.40 19.32
N VAL A 55 -6.25 -15.79 20.44
CA VAL A 55 -5.38 -14.86 21.18
C VAL A 55 -4.08 -15.53 21.63
N SER A 56 -4.17 -16.76 22.15
CA SER A 56 -2.98 -17.50 22.57
C SER A 56 -2.02 -17.79 21.42
N GLU A 57 -2.52 -17.98 20.19
CA GLU A 57 -1.64 -18.15 19.03
C GLU A 57 -0.89 -16.86 18.72
N LEU A 58 -1.57 -15.71 18.79
CA LEU A 58 -0.96 -14.40 18.60
C LEU A 58 0.07 -14.09 19.69
N GLU A 59 -0.19 -14.47 20.94
CA GLU A 59 0.76 -14.34 22.05
C GLU A 59 2.04 -15.16 21.79
N TRP A 60 1.91 -16.41 21.34
CA TRP A 60 3.08 -17.23 20.99
C TRP A 60 3.86 -16.65 19.82
N ILE A 61 3.17 -16.15 18.78
CA ILE A 61 3.80 -15.51 17.63
C ILE A 61 4.54 -14.24 18.07
N ALA A 62 3.88 -13.37 18.84
CA ALA A 62 4.44 -12.14 19.36
C ALA A 62 5.69 -12.40 20.21
N ALA A 63 5.65 -13.42 21.07
CA ALA A 63 6.80 -13.83 21.88
C ALA A 63 8.00 -14.28 21.04
N VAL A 64 7.78 -14.98 19.91
CA VAL A 64 8.90 -15.34 19.00
C VAL A 64 9.44 -14.14 18.24
N LEU A 65 8.59 -13.14 17.98
CA LEU A 65 8.93 -11.91 17.28
C LEU A 65 9.54 -10.82 18.17
N ASP A 66 9.61 -11.06 19.49
CA ASP A 66 10.06 -10.10 20.49
C ASP A 66 9.26 -8.78 20.41
N ILE A 67 7.93 -8.91 20.38
CA ILE A 67 6.96 -7.80 20.40
C ILE A 67 5.82 -8.11 21.36
N ASP A 68 5.03 -7.09 21.71
CA ASP A 68 3.79 -7.29 22.45
C ASP A 68 2.67 -7.74 21.49
N VAL A 69 1.77 -8.61 21.95
CA VAL A 69 0.57 -8.96 21.17
C VAL A 69 -0.31 -7.73 20.91
N GLN A 70 -0.27 -6.73 21.81
CA GLN A 70 -0.93 -5.45 21.64
C GLN A 70 -0.43 -4.69 20.40
N ASP A 71 0.85 -4.80 20.05
CA ASP A 71 1.39 -4.15 18.84
C ASP A 71 0.73 -4.67 17.55
N ILE A 72 0.35 -5.96 17.55
CA ILE A 72 -0.40 -6.60 16.45
C ILE A 72 -1.82 -6.05 16.42
N PHE A 73 -2.50 -5.95 17.56
CA PHE A 73 -3.87 -5.41 17.63
C PHE A 73 -3.95 -3.94 17.26
N ASP A 74 -2.98 -3.13 17.68
CA ASP A 74 -2.90 -1.71 17.33
C ASP A 74 -2.67 -1.56 15.82
N SER A 75 -1.76 -2.35 15.25
CA SER A 75 -1.54 -2.40 13.80
C SER A 75 -2.80 -2.83 13.04
N ALA A 76 -3.54 -3.83 13.54
CA ALA A 76 -4.80 -4.28 12.95
C ALA A 76 -5.88 -3.19 13.02
N ALA A 77 -5.97 -2.43 14.11
CA ALA A 77 -6.89 -1.30 14.23
C ALA A 77 -6.59 -0.21 13.19
N LEU A 78 -5.31 0.10 12.95
CA LEU A 78 -4.89 1.04 11.90
C LEU A 78 -5.26 0.53 10.50
N ILE A 79 -5.04 -0.75 10.22
CA ILE A 79 -5.41 -1.38 8.93
C ILE A 79 -6.93 -1.35 8.72
N GLN A 80 -7.71 -1.65 9.77
CA GLN A 80 -9.16 -1.62 9.69
C GLN A 80 -9.72 -0.21 9.48
N ALA A 81 -9.13 0.79 10.14
CA ALA A 81 -9.51 2.19 10.06
C ALA A 81 -9.07 2.85 8.74
N ALA A 82 -8.08 2.27 8.04
CA ALA A 82 -7.63 2.77 6.75
C ALA A 82 -8.82 2.80 5.77
N PRO A 83 -9.18 3.97 5.23
CA PRO A 83 -10.21 4.03 4.21
C PRO A 83 -9.71 3.19 3.03
N THR A 84 -10.48 2.16 2.66
CA THR A 84 -10.29 1.47 1.38
C THR A 84 -10.31 2.57 0.34
N SER A 85 -9.14 2.94 -0.17
CA SER A 85 -9.02 4.00 -1.14
C SER A 85 -9.80 3.55 -2.36
N LYS A 86 -11.08 3.93 -2.44
CA LYS A 86 -11.76 4.15 -3.70
C LYS A 86 -10.76 4.99 -4.46
N ARG A 87 -10.19 4.40 -5.52
CA ARG A 87 -9.31 5.06 -6.49
C ARG A 87 -9.74 6.52 -6.57
N ARG A 88 -8.96 7.39 -5.95
CA ARG A 88 -9.06 8.81 -6.23
C ARG A 88 -8.54 8.88 -7.64
N SER A 89 -9.44 8.79 -8.62
CA SER A 89 -9.16 9.21 -9.98
C SER A 89 -8.66 10.63 -9.83
N LEU A 90 -7.34 10.78 -9.83
CA LEU A 90 -6.72 12.08 -9.93
C LEU A 90 -7.30 12.66 -11.22
N PRO A 91 -7.93 13.85 -11.20
CA PRO A 91 -8.14 14.54 -12.45
C PRO A 91 -6.74 14.72 -13.04
N VAL A 92 -6.49 14.10 -14.20
CA VAL A 92 -5.33 14.38 -15.02
C VAL A 92 -5.43 15.86 -15.34
N LYS A 93 -4.75 16.69 -14.56
CA LYS A 93 -4.57 18.10 -14.86
C LYS A 93 -3.48 18.12 -15.90
N ASP A 94 -3.89 18.07 -17.17
CA ASP A 94 -3.05 18.38 -18.31
C ASP A 94 -2.42 19.75 -18.05
N ARG A 95 -1.15 19.73 -17.62
CA ARG A 95 -0.35 20.91 -17.34
C ARG A 95 0.81 20.89 -18.32
N ARG A 96 0.52 21.18 -19.59
CA ARG A 96 1.49 21.79 -20.49
C ARG A 96 1.22 23.30 -20.52
N THR A 97 1.96 23.98 -19.65
CA THR A 97 2.25 25.41 -19.74
C THR A 97 3.40 25.61 -20.73
N GLY A 98 3.35 26.68 -21.51
CA GLY A 98 4.39 27.13 -22.43
C GLY A 98 3.75 27.97 -23.54
N ASP A 99 3.26 29.16 -23.22
CA ASP A 99 4.04 30.41 -23.36
C ASP A 99 4.45 30.65 -24.82
N ALA A 100 3.60 31.39 -25.54
CA ALA A 100 3.93 31.97 -26.83
C ALA A 100 3.52 33.45 -26.76
N ALA A 101 4.52 34.29 -26.48
CA ALA A 101 4.42 35.75 -26.47
C ALA A 101 3.95 36.31 -27.83
N PRO A 102 3.20 37.44 -27.85
CA PRO A 102 2.79 38.10 -29.08
C PRO A 102 3.91 39.01 -29.59
N VAL A 103 4.66 38.58 -30.61
CA VAL A 103 5.60 39.48 -31.32
C VAL A 103 4.86 40.20 -32.44
N GLN A 104 4.65 41.49 -32.19
CA GLN A 104 4.14 42.49 -33.13
C GLN A 104 5.04 42.54 -34.37
N ARG A 105 4.50 42.25 -35.56
CA ARG A 105 5.15 42.59 -36.84
C ARG A 105 4.68 43.98 -37.26
N ARG A 106 5.52 45.00 -37.05
CA ARG A 106 5.41 46.30 -37.73
C ARG A 106 6.56 46.46 -38.73
N ALA A 107 6.21 47.13 -39.82
CA ALA A 107 6.94 47.31 -41.06
C ALA A 107 8.22 48.15 -40.96
N GLY A 108 9.08 48.01 -41.97
CA GLY A 108 10.27 48.86 -42.22
C GLY A 108 11.37 48.09 -42.96
N VAL A 109 11.30 47.94 -44.28
CA VAL A 109 12.05 48.75 -45.29
C VAL A 109 13.54 48.40 -45.38
N SER A 110 13.92 47.68 -46.46
CA SER A 110 14.93 48.09 -47.47
C SER A 110 15.56 46.89 -48.20
N ALA A 111 15.42 46.87 -49.52
CA ALA A 111 16.25 46.11 -50.46
C ALA A 111 17.66 46.76 -50.58
N PRO A 112 18.71 46.13 -51.16
CA PRO A 112 18.77 45.93 -52.62
C PRO A 112 19.58 44.71 -53.17
N LYS A 113 19.30 44.43 -54.45
CA LYS A 113 20.14 43.93 -55.58
C LYS A 113 21.49 43.23 -55.32
N ASN A 114 21.65 42.03 -55.90
CA ASN A 114 22.49 41.68 -57.07
C ASN A 114 22.58 40.13 -57.13
N GLY A 115 22.30 39.46 -58.25
CA GLY A 115 23.31 39.11 -59.28
C GLY A 115 24.27 38.04 -58.73
N ARG A 116 24.54 36.89 -59.32
CA ARG A 116 24.55 36.48 -60.73
C ARG A 116 25.22 35.09 -60.76
N ARG A 117 24.63 34.10 -61.44
CA ARG A 117 25.26 32.90 -62.06
C ARG A 117 25.97 31.93 -61.08
N GLU A 118 26.08 30.63 -61.33
CA GLU A 118 26.21 29.86 -62.58
C GLU A 118 25.35 28.58 -62.55
#